data_AF-A0A2V6B5B9-F1
#
_entry.id   AF-A0A2V6B5B9-F1
#
_cell.length_a   1.000
_cell.length_b   1.000
_cell.length_c   1.000
_cell.angle_alpha   90.00
_cell.angle_beta   90.00
_cell.angle_gamma   90.00
#
_symmetry.space_group_name_H-M   'P 1'
#
loop_
_entity.id
_entity.type
_entity.pdbx_description
1 polymer ?
#
loop_
_entity_poly.entity_id
_entity_poly.type
_entity_poly.pdbx_seq_one_letter_code
_entity_poly.pdbx_strand_id
1 'polypeptide(L)'
;MTYAQRRNLALAILAAFIALIFLSACGTTQHPLPAYESPLAKTDFQHVRTTAYTHTEADHHEYSNHNALGGELHAAGPPIHRAEVVAHATLAYEVPRAVPVDETASPQLQPFSMEETRTATRTMKRVTKTTGSVKRAVAVSPSRRSLGEGGKPPQIGSAAADWARWPAGTVLRLLSTGQNYRVEDYGWALSGRNTIDLYMANQREMNSWGARQETIEILKWGDPQESLQFLQRHQDYKHIRRMVLELEGRHKEAAALR
;
A
#
# COMPACT_ATOMS: atom_id res chain seq x y z
N MET A 1 -24.55 65.25 -10.08
CA MET A 1 -23.67 64.35 -9.30
C MET A 1 -22.40 65.09 -8.91
N THR A 2 -22.17 65.28 -7.62
CA THR A 2 -21.00 65.98 -7.07
C THR A 2 -19.73 65.13 -7.22
N TYR A 3 -18.56 65.77 -7.17
CA TYR A 3 -17.26 65.08 -7.28
C TYR A 3 -17.10 63.96 -6.24
N ALA A 4 -17.56 64.20 -5.00
CA ALA A 4 -17.55 63.20 -3.93
C ALA A 4 -18.42 61.96 -4.25
N GLN A 5 -19.59 62.16 -4.86
CA GLN A 5 -20.47 61.06 -5.27
C GLN A 5 -19.85 60.21 -6.38
N ARG A 6 -19.18 60.84 -7.36
CA ARG A 6 -18.48 60.11 -8.44
C ARG A 6 -17.29 59.32 -7.92
N ARG A 7 -16.52 59.88 -6.98
CA ARG A 7 -15.39 59.19 -6.33
C ARG A 7 -15.84 57.98 -5.52
N ASN A 8 -16.91 58.12 -4.74
CA ASN A 8 -17.44 57.03 -3.93
C ASN A 8 -18.05 55.92 -4.80
N LEU A 9 -18.72 56.28 -5.91
CA LEU A 9 -19.21 55.32 -6.90
C LEU A 9 -18.06 54.57 -7.58
N ALA A 10 -16.98 55.27 -7.98
CA ALA A 10 -15.80 54.65 -8.57
C ALA A 10 -15.10 53.68 -7.61
N LEU A 11 -14.99 54.04 -6.33
CA LEU A 11 -14.43 53.16 -5.29
C LEU A 11 -15.32 51.93 -5.05
N ALA A 12 -16.65 52.08 -5.05
CA ALA A 12 -17.58 50.96 -4.91
C ALA A 12 -17.52 50.00 -6.10
N ILE A 13 -17.43 50.53 -7.33
CA ILE A 13 -17.27 49.71 -8.55
C ILE A 13 -15.92 48.98 -8.53
N LEU A 14 -14.84 49.65 -8.14
CA LEU A 14 -13.51 49.03 -8.02
C LEU A 14 -13.51 47.92 -6.96
N ALA A 15 -14.12 48.14 -5.80
CA ALA A 15 -14.24 47.13 -4.75
C ALA A 15 -15.08 45.92 -5.20
N ALA A 16 -16.17 46.15 -5.94
CA ALA A 16 -16.98 45.09 -6.51
C ALA A 16 -16.20 44.28 -7.57
N PHE A 17 -15.38 44.93 -8.39
CA PHE A 17 -14.53 44.27 -9.39
C PHE A 17 -13.44 43.43 -8.73
N ILE A 18 -12.80 43.96 -7.67
CA ILE A 18 -11.81 43.24 -6.87
C ILE A 18 -12.44 42.01 -6.19
N ALA A 19 -13.64 42.16 -5.60
CA ALA A 19 -14.36 41.03 -5.03
C ALA A 19 -14.68 39.97 -6.09
N LEU A 20 -15.13 40.36 -7.28
CA LEU A 20 -15.41 39.43 -8.39
C LEU A 20 -14.16 38.64 -8.84
N ILE A 21 -13.00 39.29 -8.85
CA ILE A 21 -11.71 38.64 -9.17
C ILE A 21 -11.33 37.63 -8.06
N PHE A 22 -11.47 37.99 -6.78
CA PHE A 22 -11.18 37.08 -5.66
C PHE A 22 -12.16 35.90 -5.54
N LEU A 23 -13.42 36.05 -5.94
CA LEU A 23 -14.40 34.96 -5.99
C LEU A 23 -14.19 34.00 -7.18
N SER A 24 -13.42 34.40 -8.20
CA SER A 24 -13.11 33.55 -9.37
C SER A 24 -11.82 32.72 -9.24
N ALA A 25 -11.10 32.84 -8.11
CA ALA A 25 -9.83 32.18 -7.87
C ALA A 25 -9.94 30.84 -7.10
N CYS A 26 -11.13 30.24 -6.98
CA CYS A 26 -11.25 28.85 -6.53
C CYS A 26 -11.08 27.93 -7.75
N GLY A 27 -9.84 27.81 -8.21
CA GLY A 27 -9.45 26.95 -9.32
C GLY A 27 -9.47 25.49 -8.92
N THR A 28 -10.65 24.88 -8.74
CA THR A 28 -10.75 23.42 -8.93
C THR A 28 -10.63 23.19 -10.42
N THR A 29 -9.49 22.70 -10.89
CA THR A 29 -9.35 22.18 -12.25
C THR A 29 -10.40 21.09 -12.45
N GLN A 30 -11.50 21.42 -13.13
CA GLN A 30 -12.61 20.50 -13.37
C GLN A 30 -12.21 19.51 -14.47
N HIS A 31 -11.27 18.62 -14.17
CA HIS A 31 -10.98 17.50 -15.05
C HIS A 31 -12.21 16.59 -15.10
N PRO A 32 -12.73 16.26 -16.30
CA PRO A 32 -13.80 15.29 -16.42
C PRO A 32 -13.32 13.96 -15.86
N LEU A 33 -14.19 13.29 -15.09
CA LEU A 33 -13.80 12.01 -14.53
C LEU A 33 -13.61 10.98 -15.64
N PRO A 34 -12.67 10.04 -15.46
CA PRO A 34 -12.51 8.97 -16.42
C PRO A 34 -13.76 8.10 -16.50
N ALA A 35 -13.88 7.37 -17.62
CA ALA A 35 -14.92 6.37 -17.81
C ALA A 35 -14.87 5.34 -16.68
N TYR A 36 -16.06 5.01 -16.16
CA TYR A 36 -16.23 4.04 -15.09
C TYR A 36 -16.05 2.62 -15.62
N GLU A 37 -15.17 1.86 -14.97
CA GLU A 37 -14.94 0.44 -15.22
C GLU A 37 -15.55 -0.39 -14.10
N SER A 38 -16.08 -1.57 -14.39
CA SER A 38 -16.55 -2.49 -13.35
C SER A 38 -15.42 -2.86 -12.38
N PRO A 39 -15.62 -2.78 -11.05
CA PRO A 39 -14.59 -3.17 -10.08
C PRO A 39 -14.17 -4.63 -10.26
N LEU A 40 -12.87 -4.90 -10.12
CA LEU A 40 -12.36 -6.27 -10.08
C LEU A 40 -12.80 -6.97 -8.79
N ALA A 41 -12.94 -8.30 -8.86
CA ALA A 41 -13.13 -9.10 -7.66
C ALA A 41 -11.88 -9.04 -6.78
N LYS A 42 -12.05 -8.96 -5.46
CA LYS A 42 -10.93 -9.00 -4.52
C LYS A 42 -10.35 -10.41 -4.47
N THR A 43 -9.28 -10.61 -5.24
CA THR A 43 -8.51 -11.86 -5.33
C THR A 43 -7.03 -11.57 -5.05
N ASP A 44 -6.30 -12.63 -4.69
CA ASP A 44 -4.85 -12.54 -4.43
C ASP A 44 -4.10 -12.18 -5.71
N PHE A 45 -4.55 -12.65 -6.88
CA PHE A 45 -3.96 -12.31 -8.16
C PHE A 45 -4.94 -11.52 -9.02
N GLN A 46 -4.48 -10.43 -9.62
CA GLN A 46 -5.28 -9.57 -10.49
C GLN A 46 -4.48 -9.13 -11.71
N HIS A 47 -5.18 -8.94 -12.84
CA HIS A 47 -4.63 -8.29 -14.02
C HIS A 47 -5.10 -6.85 -14.03
N VAL A 48 -4.18 -5.91 -13.95
CA VAL A 48 -4.47 -4.48 -13.83
C VAL A 48 -3.68 -3.68 -14.85
N ARG A 49 -4.21 -2.51 -15.21
CA ARG A 49 -3.40 -1.53 -15.94
C ARG A 49 -2.47 -0.85 -14.95
N THR A 50 -1.20 -0.74 -15.27
CA THR A 50 -0.25 0.07 -14.51
C THR A 50 0.22 1.24 -15.34
N THR A 51 0.33 2.39 -14.70
CA THR A 51 1.02 3.57 -15.20
C THR A 51 2.15 3.93 -14.24
N ALA A 52 2.89 5.00 -14.53
CA ALA A 52 3.84 5.55 -13.59
C ALA A 52 3.70 7.08 -13.53
N TYR A 53 4.00 7.63 -12.36
CA TYR A 53 4.04 9.06 -12.10
C TYR A 53 5.30 9.43 -11.31
N THR A 54 5.63 10.72 -11.28
CA THR A 54 6.71 11.27 -10.46
C THR A 54 6.33 12.63 -9.91
N HIS A 55 6.88 12.99 -8.74
CA HIS A 55 6.64 14.27 -8.08
C HIS A 55 7.14 15.49 -8.89
N THR A 56 7.89 15.24 -9.97
CA THR A 56 8.39 16.28 -10.89
C THR A 56 7.42 16.61 -12.03
N GLU A 57 6.29 15.92 -12.14
CA GLU A 57 5.24 16.22 -13.13
C GLU A 57 4.45 17.46 -12.73
N ALA A 58 3.99 18.22 -13.73
CA ALA A 58 3.33 19.53 -13.56
C ALA A 58 2.15 19.51 -12.59
N ASP A 59 1.38 18.41 -12.58
CA ASP A 59 0.21 18.22 -11.72
C ASP A 59 0.55 17.83 -10.27
N HIS A 60 1.81 17.47 -9.99
CA HIS A 60 2.29 17.11 -8.64
C HIS A 60 3.02 18.24 -7.92
N HIS A 61 3.27 19.38 -8.57
CA HIS A 61 4.01 20.51 -7.96
C HIS A 61 3.35 21.02 -6.67
N GLU A 62 2.01 20.97 -6.58
CA GLU A 62 1.27 21.39 -5.38
C GLU A 62 1.53 20.46 -4.18
N TYR A 63 1.70 19.16 -4.45
CA TYR A 63 1.85 18.12 -3.42
C TYR A 63 3.31 17.76 -3.13
N SER A 64 4.25 18.18 -3.99
CA SER A 64 5.67 17.88 -3.88
C SER A 64 5.89 16.36 -3.77
N ASN A 65 6.81 15.91 -2.92
CA ASN A 65 7.13 14.51 -2.66
C ASN A 65 6.26 13.87 -1.56
N HIS A 66 5.04 14.35 -1.33
CA HIS A 66 4.16 13.80 -0.28
C HIS A 66 3.02 12.98 -0.88
N ASN A 67 2.65 11.89 -0.20
CA ASN A 67 1.49 11.09 -0.52
C ASN A 67 0.23 11.60 0.20
N ALA A 68 -0.95 11.11 -0.21
CA ALA A 68 -2.22 11.48 0.40
C ALA A 68 -2.33 11.18 1.91
N LEU A 69 -1.54 10.23 2.45
CA LEU A 69 -1.49 9.94 3.88
C LEU A 69 -0.55 10.88 4.67
N GLY A 70 0.10 11.84 4.01
CA GLY A 70 1.01 12.82 4.61
C GLY A 70 2.44 12.30 4.82
N GLY A 71 2.78 11.11 4.31
CA GLY A 71 4.14 10.58 4.27
C GLY A 71 4.89 10.99 3.00
N GLU A 72 6.17 10.64 2.92
CA GLU A 72 6.97 10.86 1.71
C GLU A 72 6.74 9.75 0.66
N LEU A 73 6.84 10.12 -0.61
CA LEU A 73 6.83 9.19 -1.73
C LEU A 73 8.18 8.48 -1.86
N HIS A 74 8.14 7.16 -2.02
CA HIS A 74 9.31 6.30 -2.09
C HIS A 74 9.30 5.49 -3.38
N ALA A 75 10.38 5.53 -4.16
CA ALA A 75 10.52 4.62 -5.29
C ALA A 75 10.77 3.19 -4.77
N ALA A 76 10.28 2.18 -5.50
CA ALA A 76 10.55 0.79 -5.18
C ALA A 76 12.05 0.49 -5.33
N GLY A 77 12.55 -0.49 -4.57
CA GLY A 77 13.90 -1.02 -4.76
C GLY A 77 14.10 -1.62 -6.17
N PRO A 78 15.34 -1.99 -6.54
CA PRO A 78 15.62 -2.53 -7.88
C PRO A 78 14.77 -3.78 -8.18
N PRO A 79 14.44 -4.05 -9.46
CA PRO A 79 13.74 -5.27 -9.86
C PRO A 79 14.42 -6.54 -9.34
N ILE A 80 13.62 -7.42 -8.76
CA ILE A 80 14.04 -8.72 -8.25
C ILE A 80 13.51 -9.78 -9.23
N HIS A 81 14.29 -10.10 -10.26
CA HIS A 81 13.93 -11.13 -11.25
C HIS A 81 13.96 -12.57 -10.69
N ARG A 82 14.27 -12.74 -9.39
CA ARG A 82 14.41 -14.04 -8.71
C ARG A 82 13.14 -14.45 -7.98
N ALA A 83 12.01 -14.49 -8.68
CA ALA A 83 10.76 -15.01 -8.14
C ALA A 83 10.60 -16.50 -8.47
N GLU A 84 11.43 -17.36 -7.86
CA GLU A 84 10.88 -18.65 -7.42
C GLU A 84 9.93 -18.32 -6.27
N VAL A 85 8.68 -18.76 -6.38
CA VAL A 85 7.57 -18.59 -5.43
C VAL A 85 8.06 -18.48 -3.98
N VAL A 86 8.30 -17.24 -3.52
CA VAL A 86 8.61 -16.98 -2.12
C VAL A 86 7.27 -17.00 -1.40
N ALA A 87 7.05 -18.07 -0.63
CA ALA A 87 5.93 -18.19 0.30
C ALA A 87 5.83 -16.90 1.13
N HIS A 88 4.60 -16.37 1.23
CA HIS A 88 4.17 -15.19 1.98
C HIS A 88 5.22 -14.65 2.96
N ALA A 89 5.91 -13.58 2.56
CA ALA A 89 6.75 -12.83 3.48
C ALA A 89 5.83 -12.10 4.47
N THR A 90 5.70 -12.63 5.69
CA THR A 90 5.03 -11.92 6.78
C THR A 90 5.75 -10.59 7.01
N LEU A 91 5.06 -9.47 6.75
CA LEU A 91 5.56 -8.13 6.94
C LEU A 91 5.88 -7.91 8.43
N ALA A 92 7.02 -7.28 8.72
CA ALA A 92 7.60 -7.15 10.07
C ALA A 92 6.82 -6.29 11.09
N TYR A 93 5.52 -6.04 10.87
CA TYR A 93 4.64 -5.36 11.84
C TYR A 93 3.86 -6.33 12.74
N GLU A 94 3.82 -7.62 12.42
CA GLU A 94 3.25 -8.65 13.31
C GLU A 94 4.32 -9.14 14.30
N VAL A 95 4.46 -8.40 15.40
CA VAL A 95 4.94 -8.99 16.65
C VAL A 95 3.70 -9.30 17.48
N PRO A 96 3.27 -10.57 17.60
CA PRO A 96 2.26 -10.92 18.59
C PRO A 96 2.81 -10.56 19.96
N ARG A 97 2.15 -9.64 20.67
CA ARG A 97 2.36 -9.49 22.11
C ARG A 97 2.11 -10.85 22.74
N ALA A 98 3.08 -11.32 23.54
CA ALA A 98 3.00 -12.59 24.24
C ALA A 98 1.66 -12.70 24.98
N VAL A 99 0.87 -13.71 24.63
CA VAL A 99 -0.30 -14.11 25.39
C VAL A 99 0.21 -14.88 26.62
N PRO A 100 -0.20 -14.53 27.86
CA PRO A 100 0.16 -15.35 29.01
C PRO A 100 -0.60 -16.66 28.92
N VAL A 101 0.15 -17.78 28.88
CA VAL A 101 -0.42 -19.13 28.90
C VAL A 101 -0.76 -19.47 30.35
N ASP A 102 -2.04 -19.74 30.58
CA ASP A 102 -2.61 -20.23 31.83
C ASP A 102 -2.07 -21.64 32.14
N GLU A 103 -1.47 -21.81 33.32
CA GLU A 103 -1.00 -23.09 33.83
C GLU A 103 -2.20 -23.90 34.32
N THR A 104 -2.68 -24.86 33.53
CA THR A 104 -3.26 -26.09 34.11
C THR A 104 -3.35 -27.20 33.08
N ALA A 105 -3.04 -28.41 33.56
CA ALA A 105 -3.19 -29.70 32.91
C ALA A 105 -2.11 -30.12 31.88
N SER A 106 -1.09 -30.81 32.40
CA SER A 106 -0.39 -31.83 31.63
C SER A 106 -1.32 -33.00 31.29
N PRO A 107 -1.08 -33.68 30.16
CA PRO A 107 -0.93 -35.13 30.26
C PRO A 107 0.35 -35.63 29.58
N GLN A 108 0.88 -36.67 30.19
CA GLN A 108 2.14 -37.35 29.90
C GLN A 108 2.22 -37.90 28.49
N LEU A 109 3.42 -37.82 27.90
CA LEU A 109 3.84 -38.69 26.80
C LEU A 109 5.20 -39.32 27.11
N GLN A 110 5.29 -40.61 26.78
CA GLN A 110 6.35 -41.54 27.14
C GLN A 110 7.68 -41.24 26.41
N PRO A 111 8.84 -41.57 27.01
CA PRO A 111 10.13 -41.27 26.39
C PRO A 111 10.50 -42.34 25.35
N PHE A 112 10.70 -41.91 24.10
CA PHE A 112 11.32 -42.71 23.06
C PHE A 112 12.84 -42.46 23.08
N SER A 113 13.58 -43.56 23.24
CA SER A 113 15.04 -43.61 23.20
C SER A 113 15.55 -43.36 21.77
N MET A 114 16.55 -42.48 21.64
CA MET A 114 17.29 -42.23 20.40
C MET A 114 18.60 -43.01 20.42
N GLU A 115 18.98 -43.65 19.30
CA GLU A 115 20.33 -43.48 18.74
C GLU A 115 20.50 -44.09 17.34
N GLU A 116 21.41 -43.46 16.60
CA GLU A 116 21.72 -43.63 15.19
C GLU A 116 23.06 -44.37 14.98
N THR A 117 23.01 -45.36 14.09
CA THR A 117 24.04 -45.90 13.16
C THR A 117 25.49 -46.13 13.64
N ARG A 118 25.91 -47.42 13.76
CA ARG A 118 26.95 -48.10 12.93
C ARG A 118 27.27 -49.53 13.41
N THR A 119 27.59 -50.38 12.45
CA THR A 119 27.87 -51.82 12.50
C THR A 119 29.07 -52.22 13.37
N ALA A 120 28.90 -53.20 14.27
CA ALA A 120 29.73 -54.42 14.46
C ALA A 120 29.81 -54.94 15.93
N THR A 121 29.36 -56.20 16.10
CA THR A 121 29.79 -57.24 17.07
C THR A 121 29.71 -57.07 18.62
N ARG A 122 28.74 -57.81 19.20
CA ARG A 122 28.82 -58.73 20.36
C ARG A 122 29.18 -58.26 21.80
N THR A 123 28.15 -58.43 22.65
CA THR A 123 28.11 -58.99 24.04
C THR A 123 28.24 -58.11 25.30
N MET A 124 27.17 -58.17 26.12
CA MET A 124 27.05 -58.14 27.59
C MET A 124 27.07 -56.81 28.40
N LYS A 125 25.86 -56.48 28.90
CA LYS A 125 25.46 -56.39 30.33
C LYS A 125 25.66 -55.08 31.13
N ARG A 126 24.49 -54.52 31.52
CA ARG A 126 24.11 -53.80 32.76
C ARG A 126 24.58 -52.35 32.95
N VAL A 127 23.58 -51.45 32.96
CA VAL A 127 23.64 -50.00 33.20
C VAL A 127 23.61 -49.66 34.70
N THR A 128 24.44 -48.69 35.09
CA THR A 128 24.38 -47.94 36.36
C THR A 128 24.31 -46.43 36.10
N LYS A 129 23.40 -45.80 36.85
CA LYS A 129 23.11 -44.38 37.18
C LYS A 129 24.25 -43.34 37.04
N THR A 130 23.95 -42.16 36.46
CA THR A 130 24.66 -40.86 36.59
C THR A 130 23.66 -39.71 36.31
N THR A 131 23.36 -38.81 37.25
CA THR A 131 23.98 -37.49 37.56
C THR A 131 24.10 -36.52 36.37
N GLY A 132 23.41 -35.38 36.51
CA GLY A 132 23.06 -34.42 35.45
C GLY A 132 24.19 -33.59 34.87
N SER A 133 23.98 -33.19 33.61
CA SER A 133 24.62 -32.03 33.00
C SER A 133 23.58 -31.19 32.24
N VAL A 134 23.68 -29.88 32.42
CA VAL A 134 22.77 -28.86 31.92
C VAL A 134 23.03 -28.65 30.42
N LYS A 135 22.03 -28.84 29.55
CA LYS A 135 22.09 -28.43 28.15
C LYS A 135 21.44 -27.05 27.99
N ARG A 136 22.26 -26.04 27.70
CA ARG A 136 21.84 -24.72 27.22
C ARG A 136 20.96 -24.89 25.97
N ALA A 137 19.82 -24.21 25.95
CA ALA A 137 18.99 -24.09 24.76
C ALA A 137 19.78 -23.39 23.65
N VAL A 138 20.00 -24.08 22.55
CA VAL A 138 20.45 -23.47 21.29
C VAL A 138 19.24 -22.72 20.74
N ALA A 139 19.35 -21.40 20.64
CA ALA A 139 18.36 -20.58 19.97
C ALA A 139 18.16 -21.12 18.54
N VAL A 140 16.94 -21.53 18.21
CA VAL A 140 16.55 -21.86 16.84
C VAL A 140 16.62 -20.56 16.06
N SER A 141 17.71 -20.38 15.31
CA SER A 141 17.87 -19.29 14.36
C SER A 141 16.69 -19.29 13.39
N PRO A 142 15.98 -18.17 13.19
CA PRO A 142 14.84 -18.12 12.30
C PRO A 142 15.29 -18.54 10.89
N SER A 143 14.59 -19.52 10.32
CA SER A 143 14.76 -19.97 8.94
C SER A 143 14.93 -18.78 8.00
N ARG A 144 16.07 -18.80 7.30
CA ARG A 144 16.48 -18.00 6.15
C ARG A 144 15.34 -17.16 5.52
N ARG A 145 15.13 -15.95 6.06
CA ARG A 145 14.43 -14.87 5.36
C ARG A 145 15.14 -14.68 4.01
N SER A 146 14.42 -14.57 2.90
CA SER A 146 14.98 -14.16 1.61
C SER A 146 15.35 -12.66 1.68
N LEU A 147 16.38 -12.39 2.46
CA LEU A 147 17.12 -11.15 2.49
C LEU A 147 17.70 -10.96 1.09
N GLY A 148 17.44 -9.81 0.45
CA GLY A 148 18.19 -9.41 -0.74
C GLY A 148 19.69 -9.34 -0.44
N GLU A 149 20.51 -9.15 -1.48
CA GLU A 149 21.93 -8.84 -1.29
C GLU A 149 22.09 -7.70 -0.26
N GLY A 150 22.71 -8.01 0.89
CA GLY A 150 22.93 -7.04 1.97
C GLY A 150 21.96 -7.08 3.16
N GLY A 151 20.96 -7.95 3.16
CA GLY A 151 20.18 -8.24 4.35
C GLY A 151 19.12 -7.22 4.77
N LYS A 152 18.87 -6.21 3.93
CA LYS A 152 17.82 -5.20 4.12
C LYS A 152 16.47 -5.75 3.61
N PRO A 153 15.34 -5.48 4.28
CA PRO A 153 14.03 -5.75 3.70
C PRO A 153 13.89 -4.99 2.36
N PRO A 154 13.14 -5.55 1.38
CA PRO A 154 12.93 -4.88 0.10
C PRO A 154 12.25 -3.53 0.33
N GLN A 155 12.78 -2.49 -0.32
CA GLN A 155 12.20 -1.15 -0.29
C GLN A 155 10.85 -1.19 -1.02
N ILE A 156 9.79 -0.85 -0.29
CA ILE A 156 8.42 -0.81 -0.82
C ILE A 156 8.22 0.54 -1.50
N GLY A 157 7.79 0.51 -2.76
CA GLY A 157 7.46 1.72 -3.51
C GLY A 157 6.07 2.27 -3.17
N SER A 158 5.87 3.55 -3.39
CA SER A 158 4.56 4.20 -3.32
C SER A 158 3.75 3.92 -4.57
N ALA A 159 2.44 3.77 -4.40
CA ALA A 159 1.50 3.67 -5.50
C ALA A 159 0.25 4.49 -5.23
N ALA A 160 -0.31 5.05 -6.31
CA ALA A 160 -1.60 5.67 -6.32
C ALA A 160 -2.64 4.72 -6.92
N ALA A 161 -3.84 4.70 -6.37
CA ALA A 161 -4.94 3.91 -6.90
C ALA A 161 -6.30 4.51 -6.53
N ASP A 162 -7.37 3.96 -7.09
CA ASP A 162 -8.71 4.16 -6.54
C ASP A 162 -8.84 3.41 -5.21
N TRP A 163 -9.01 4.15 -4.11
CA TRP A 163 -9.11 3.59 -2.76
C TRP A 163 -10.40 2.81 -2.49
N ALA A 164 -11.43 2.95 -3.33
CA ALA A 164 -12.58 2.06 -3.27
C ALA A 164 -12.26 0.66 -3.78
N ARG A 165 -11.29 0.54 -4.69
CA ARG A 165 -10.88 -0.72 -5.32
C ARG A 165 -9.70 -1.36 -4.59
N TRP A 166 -8.66 -0.56 -4.35
CA TRP A 166 -7.49 -0.91 -3.55
C TRP A 166 -7.39 0.07 -2.38
N PRO A 167 -8.01 -0.25 -1.23
CA PRO A 167 -7.98 0.62 -0.05
C PRO A 167 -6.58 1.03 0.36
N ALA A 168 -6.48 2.20 0.97
CA ALA A 168 -5.24 2.72 1.53
C ALA A 168 -4.54 1.67 2.40
N GLY A 169 -3.23 1.55 2.23
CA GLY A 169 -2.40 0.55 2.88
C GLY A 169 -2.31 -0.81 2.17
N THR A 170 -3.05 -1.03 1.07
CA THR A 170 -2.92 -2.24 0.25
C THR A 170 -1.48 -2.42 -0.21
N VAL A 171 -0.90 -3.59 0.01
CA VAL A 171 0.45 -3.95 -0.43
C VAL A 171 0.34 -4.99 -1.55
N LEU A 172 1.00 -4.70 -2.67
CA LEU A 172 1.00 -5.54 -3.86
C LEU A 172 2.43 -5.82 -4.34
N ARG A 173 2.59 -6.90 -5.09
CA ARG A 173 3.81 -7.29 -5.78
C ARG A 173 3.54 -7.35 -7.28
N LEU A 174 4.41 -6.73 -8.08
CA LEU A 174 4.39 -6.90 -9.53
C LEU A 174 5.08 -8.22 -9.88
N LEU A 175 4.39 -9.11 -10.60
CA LEU A 175 4.97 -10.40 -10.94
C LEU A 175 6.10 -10.28 -11.99
N SER A 176 6.06 -9.25 -12.85
CA SER A 176 7.08 -9.04 -13.88
C SER A 176 8.44 -8.60 -13.32
N THR A 177 8.44 -7.81 -12.24
CA THR A 177 9.66 -7.24 -11.65
C THR A 177 9.97 -7.73 -10.25
N GLY A 178 9.04 -8.40 -9.58
CA GLY A 178 9.17 -8.81 -8.18
C GLY A 178 9.18 -7.66 -7.17
N GLN A 179 8.95 -6.42 -7.61
CA GLN A 179 8.94 -5.24 -6.75
C GLN A 179 7.62 -5.14 -5.97
N ASN A 180 7.72 -4.64 -4.74
CA ASN A 180 6.57 -4.44 -3.87
C ASN A 180 6.18 -2.96 -3.83
N TYR A 181 4.88 -2.69 -3.81
CA TYR A 181 4.31 -1.36 -3.73
C TYR A 181 3.23 -1.30 -2.66
N ARG A 182 3.06 -0.13 -2.04
CA ARG A 182 1.99 0.19 -1.11
C ARG A 182 1.11 1.27 -1.72
N VAL A 183 -0.19 1.03 -1.73
CA VAL A 183 -1.18 2.04 -2.07
C VAL A 183 -1.29 3.00 -0.90
N GLU A 184 -0.82 4.24 -1.11
CA GLU A 184 -0.83 5.30 -0.10
C GLU A 184 -1.20 6.66 -0.68
N ASP A 185 -1.54 6.66 -1.97
CA ASP A 185 -1.88 7.85 -2.71
C ASP A 185 -3.10 7.61 -3.61
N TYR A 186 -3.72 8.67 -4.10
CA TYR A 186 -4.83 8.60 -5.04
C TYR A 186 -4.79 9.78 -6.01
N GLY A 187 -5.53 9.67 -7.12
CA GLY A 187 -5.61 10.73 -8.11
C GLY A 187 -6.92 10.72 -8.89
N TRP A 188 -7.31 11.88 -9.39
CA TRP A 188 -8.56 12.04 -10.15
C TRP A 188 -8.62 11.11 -11.37
N ALA A 189 -7.47 10.86 -12.01
CA ALA A 189 -7.35 10.04 -13.21
C ALA A 189 -7.52 8.53 -12.96
N LEU A 190 -7.49 8.10 -11.69
CA LEU A 190 -7.61 6.70 -11.28
C LEU A 190 -9.01 6.34 -10.77
N SER A 191 -9.78 7.34 -10.34
CA SER A 191 -11.11 7.15 -9.76
C SER A 191 -12.09 6.50 -10.75
N GLY A 192 -12.60 5.32 -10.44
CA GLY A 192 -13.48 4.53 -11.27
C GLY A 192 -12.75 3.64 -12.28
N ARG A 193 -11.43 3.46 -12.19
CA ARG A 193 -10.63 2.62 -13.12
C ARG A 193 -9.94 1.46 -12.42
N ASN A 194 -9.65 0.40 -13.17
CA ASN A 194 -8.79 -0.69 -12.75
C ASN A 194 -7.32 -0.39 -13.09
N THR A 195 -6.85 0.78 -12.68
CA THR A 195 -5.49 1.27 -12.92
C THR A 195 -4.77 1.56 -11.60
N ILE A 196 -3.51 1.15 -11.50
CA ILE A 196 -2.60 1.49 -10.41
C ILE A 196 -1.45 2.31 -10.97
N ASP A 197 -1.20 3.48 -10.39
CA ASP A 197 -0.10 4.35 -10.79
C ASP A 197 1.10 4.14 -9.88
N LEU A 198 2.26 3.84 -10.44
CA LEU A 198 3.45 3.50 -9.67
C LEU A 198 4.37 4.71 -9.57
N TYR A 199 4.74 5.09 -8.36
CA TYR A 199 5.66 6.19 -8.15
C TYR A 199 7.09 5.80 -8.59
N MET A 200 7.74 6.71 -9.31
CA MET A 200 9.12 6.62 -9.75
C MET A 200 9.93 7.79 -9.23
N ALA A 201 11.25 7.59 -9.03
CA ALA A 201 12.10 8.64 -8.44
C ALA A 201 12.34 9.82 -9.40
N ASN A 202 12.22 9.58 -10.71
CA ASN A 202 12.51 10.56 -11.74
C ASN A 202 11.75 10.26 -13.05
N GLN A 203 11.67 11.28 -13.91
CA GLN A 203 11.00 11.22 -15.22
C GLN A 203 11.54 10.11 -16.13
N ARG A 204 12.83 9.78 -16.06
CA ARG A 204 13.43 8.75 -16.93
C ARG A 204 12.90 7.37 -16.58
N GLU A 205 12.83 7.04 -15.29
CA GLU A 205 12.25 5.78 -14.80
C GLU A 205 10.76 5.69 -15.14
N MET A 206 10.02 6.78 -14.92
CA MET A 206 8.62 6.92 -15.28
C MET A 206 8.37 6.63 -16.77
N ASN A 207 9.13 7.28 -17.66
CA ASN A 207 9.04 7.06 -19.10
C ASN A 207 9.45 5.64 -19.51
N SER A 208 10.45 5.06 -18.83
CA SER A 208 10.90 3.69 -19.08
C SER A 208 9.85 2.66 -18.66
N TRP A 209 9.02 2.97 -17.66
CA TRP A 209 7.93 2.10 -17.25
C TRP A 209 6.76 2.16 -18.24
N GLY A 210 6.24 3.36 -18.49
CA GLY A 210 5.11 3.60 -19.39
C GLY A 210 3.78 2.98 -18.94
N ALA A 211 2.76 3.08 -19.78
CA ALA A 211 1.46 2.45 -19.53
C ALA A 211 1.45 1.01 -20.07
N ARG A 212 1.14 0.03 -19.22
CA ARG A 212 1.12 -1.38 -19.61
C ARG A 212 0.17 -2.22 -18.75
N GLN A 213 -0.06 -3.47 -19.15
CA GLN A 213 -0.80 -4.45 -18.36
C GLN A 213 0.16 -5.23 -17.47
N GLU A 214 -0.20 -5.41 -16.21
CA GLU A 214 0.60 -6.16 -15.23
C GLU A 214 -0.25 -7.17 -14.50
N THR A 215 0.38 -8.29 -14.16
CA THR A 215 -0.18 -9.22 -13.18
C THR A 215 0.38 -8.85 -11.82
N ILE A 216 -0.53 -8.52 -10.90
CA ILE A 216 -0.20 -8.21 -9.53
C ILE A 216 -0.61 -9.35 -8.62
N GLU A 217 0.13 -9.49 -7.52
CA GLU A 217 -0.25 -10.27 -6.37
C GLU A 217 -0.50 -9.34 -5.19
N ILE A 218 -1.65 -9.42 -4.56
CA ILE A 218 -1.98 -8.70 -3.34
C ILE A 218 -1.37 -9.46 -2.16
N LEU A 219 -0.36 -8.86 -1.54
CA LEU A 219 0.29 -9.40 -0.35
C LEU A 219 -0.52 -9.08 0.92
N LYS A 220 -1.18 -7.92 0.94
CA LYS A 220 -2.05 -7.48 2.04
C LYS A 220 -3.08 -6.49 1.51
N TRP A 221 -4.36 -6.72 1.80
CA TRP A 221 -5.39 -5.71 1.56
C TRP A 221 -5.33 -4.59 2.60
N GLY A 222 -5.55 -3.34 2.15
CA GLY A 222 -5.81 -2.21 3.01
C GLY A 222 -7.21 -2.26 3.63
N ASP A 223 -7.51 -1.31 4.52
CA ASP A 223 -8.80 -1.22 5.19
C ASP A 223 -9.76 -0.26 4.43
N PRO A 224 -10.90 -0.77 3.89
CA PRO A 224 -11.91 0.06 3.23
C PRO A 224 -12.52 1.10 4.17
N GLN A 225 -12.68 0.79 5.46
CA GLN A 225 -13.29 1.68 6.46
C GLN A 225 -12.37 2.85 6.80
N GLU A 226 -11.07 2.59 6.95
CA GLU A 226 -10.07 3.66 7.13
C GLU A 226 -10.03 4.58 5.90
N SER A 227 -10.05 3.98 4.70
CA SER A 227 -10.12 4.74 3.43
C SER A 227 -11.36 5.61 3.36
N LEU A 228 -12.53 5.06 3.72
CA LEU A 228 -13.79 5.80 3.74
C LEU A 228 -13.73 6.96 4.74
N GLN A 229 -13.25 6.72 5.96
CA GLN A 229 -13.14 7.75 7.01
C GLN A 229 -12.24 8.91 6.58
N PHE A 230 -11.15 8.60 5.87
CA PHE A 230 -10.26 9.61 5.31
C PHE A 230 -10.96 10.43 4.21
N LEU A 231 -11.53 9.74 3.22
CA LEU A 231 -12.12 10.37 2.03
C LEU A 231 -13.40 11.16 2.32
N GLN A 232 -14.15 10.80 3.36
CA GLN A 232 -15.41 11.45 3.73
C GLN A 232 -15.29 12.96 3.93
N ARG A 233 -14.11 13.45 4.34
CA ARG A 233 -13.84 14.87 4.62
C ARG A 233 -13.58 15.72 3.36
N HIS A 234 -13.37 15.08 2.22
CA HIS A 234 -12.90 15.71 0.97
C HIS A 234 -13.84 15.45 -0.22
N GLN A 235 -15.14 15.32 0.04
CA GLN A 235 -16.16 15.00 -0.98
C GLN A 235 -16.53 16.16 -1.92
N ASP A 236 -15.94 17.33 -1.71
CA ASP A 236 -16.00 18.46 -2.64
C ASP A 236 -15.37 18.13 -3.99
N TYR A 237 -14.39 17.22 -4.01
CA TYR A 237 -13.82 16.69 -5.24
C TYR A 237 -14.65 15.53 -5.79
N LYS A 238 -15.08 15.63 -7.07
CA LYS A 238 -15.89 14.61 -7.73
C LYS A 238 -15.26 13.21 -7.68
N HIS A 239 -13.95 13.10 -7.88
CA HIS A 239 -13.27 11.81 -7.87
C HIS A 239 -13.29 11.16 -6.48
N ILE A 240 -13.14 11.96 -5.42
CA ILE A 240 -13.27 11.49 -4.03
C ILE A 240 -14.70 11.06 -3.74
N ARG A 241 -15.69 11.88 -4.13
CA ARG A 241 -17.11 11.52 -4.00
C ARG A 241 -17.42 10.20 -4.72
N ARG A 242 -16.87 9.96 -5.91
CA ARG A 242 -17.05 8.67 -6.62
C ARG A 242 -16.50 7.50 -5.80
N MET A 243 -15.30 7.61 -5.24
CA MET A 243 -14.71 6.57 -4.40
C MET A 243 -15.54 6.32 -3.13
N VAL A 244 -16.02 7.38 -2.47
CA VAL A 244 -16.91 7.28 -1.31
C VAL A 244 -18.20 6.53 -1.66
N LEU A 245 -18.83 6.87 -2.79
CA LEU A 245 -20.04 6.17 -3.26
C LEU A 245 -19.78 4.67 -3.51
N GLU A 246 -18.65 4.31 -4.11
CA GLU A 246 -18.28 2.90 -4.29
C GLU A 246 -18.08 2.18 -2.94
N LEU A 247 -17.37 2.80 -1.98
CA LEU A 247 -17.14 2.24 -0.64
C LEU A 247 -18.44 2.06 0.15
N GLU A 248 -19.44 2.91 -0.07
CA GLU A 248 -20.79 2.80 0.50
C GLU A 248 -21.67 1.74 -0.21
N GLY A 249 -21.16 1.07 -1.25
CA GLY A 249 -21.91 0.10 -2.05
C GLY A 249 -22.88 0.73 -3.06
N ARG A 250 -22.80 2.04 -3.29
CA ARG A 250 -23.66 2.82 -4.20
C ARG A 250 -23.09 2.86 -5.61
N HIS A 251 -22.75 1.69 -6.16
CA HIS A 251 -22.02 1.56 -7.43
C HIS A 251 -22.72 2.24 -8.62
N LYS A 252 -24.06 2.22 -8.68
CA LYS A 252 -24.83 2.89 -9.75
C LYS A 252 -24.63 4.41 -9.75
N GLU A 253 -24.58 5.01 -8.56
CA GLU A 253 -24.38 6.45 -8.41
C GLU A 253 -22.93 6.83 -8.68
N ALA A 254 -21.98 6.01 -8.22
CA ALA A 254 -20.56 6.17 -8.56
C ALA A 254 -20.32 6.16 -10.08
N ALA A 255 -20.95 5.22 -10.79
CA ALA A 255 -20.87 5.09 -12.24
C ALA A 255 -21.56 6.24 -13.00
N ALA A 256 -22.59 6.84 -12.40
CA ALA A 256 -23.31 7.98 -12.99
C ALA A 256 -22.56 9.31 -12.86
N LEU A 257 -21.62 9.43 -11.90
CA LEU A 257 -20.80 10.62 -11.72
C LEU A 257 -19.90 10.82 -12.95
N ARG A 258 -19.82 12.03 -13.51
CA ARG A 258 -18.96 12.39 -14.67
C ARG A 258 -18.19 13.68 -14.42
#